data_AF-A0A0W1QK14-F1
#
_entry.id   AF-A0A0W1QK14-F1
#
_cell.length_a   1.000
_cell.length_b   1.000
_cell.length_c   1.000
_cell.angle_alpha   90.00
_cell.angle_beta   90.00
_cell.angle_gamma   90.00
#
_symmetry.space_group_name_H-M   'P 1'
#
loop_
_entity.id
_entity.type
_entity.pdbx_description
1 polymer ?
#
loop_
_entity_poly.entity_id
_entity_poly.type
_entity_poly.pdbx_seq_one_letter_code
_entity_poly.pdbx_strand_id
1 'polypeptide(L)'
;MAYNISVENEDMASDDLHDALRAAVLQADNNQSKFAAAIGTSQQLVSYWLKNRRPLPAEYVLPAERAGFGSRHDLRPDLYPREEAQAA
;
A
#
# COMPACT_ATOMS: atom_id res chain seq x y z
N MET A 1 19.25 2.46 36.78
CA MET A 1 18.07 2.63 35.91
C MET A 1 18.41 2.09 34.53
N ALA A 2 18.11 0.81 34.29
CA ALA A 2 18.29 0.18 32.98
C ALA A 2 16.93 0.15 32.30
N TYR A 3 16.74 0.90 31.22
CA TYR A 3 15.56 0.75 30.37
C TYR A 3 15.82 -0.42 29.44
N ASN A 4 15.30 -1.58 29.84
CA ASN A 4 15.15 -2.74 28.96
C ASN A 4 14.15 -2.36 27.86
N ILE A 5 14.64 -1.97 26.69
CA ILE A 5 13.82 -1.91 25.48
C ILE A 5 13.61 -3.36 25.04
N SER A 6 12.51 -3.94 25.52
CA SER A 6 11.86 -5.06 24.85
C SER A 6 11.46 -4.55 23.47
N VAL A 7 12.22 -4.93 22.45
CA VAL A 7 11.76 -4.79 21.07
C VAL A 7 10.69 -5.87 20.89
N GLU A 8 9.45 -5.52 21.21
CA GLU A 8 8.25 -6.28 20.89
C GLU A 8 8.19 -6.37 19.35
N ASN A 9 8.74 -7.46 18.83
CA ASN A 9 8.53 -7.89 17.45
C ASN A 9 7.13 -8.51 17.40
N GLU A 10 6.08 -7.68 17.45
CA GLU A 10 4.68 -8.13 17.46
C GLU A 10 3.90 -7.89 16.15
N ASP A 11 4.51 -7.37 15.09
CA ASP A 11 3.78 -7.09 13.84
C ASP A 11 4.38 -7.85 12.63
N MET A 12 4.18 -9.17 12.56
CA MET A 12 4.56 -9.99 11.39
C MET A 12 3.39 -10.78 10.77
N ALA A 13 2.13 -10.43 11.05
CA ALA A 13 0.99 -11.26 10.63
C ALA A 13 -0.14 -10.53 9.87
N SER A 14 0.02 -9.25 9.50
CA SER A 14 -1.07 -8.47 8.85
C SER A 14 -0.61 -7.51 7.75
N ASP A 15 0.63 -7.66 7.22
CA ASP A 15 1.31 -6.60 6.47
C ASP A 15 1.16 -6.62 4.94
N ASP A 16 0.51 -7.62 4.35
CA ASP A 16 0.45 -7.75 2.88
C ASP A 16 -0.15 -6.51 2.19
N LEU A 17 -1.17 -5.88 2.80
CA LEU A 17 -1.83 -4.71 2.20
C LEU A 17 -1.04 -3.41 2.40
N HIS A 18 -0.28 -3.30 3.49
CA HIS A 18 0.60 -2.15 3.74
C HIS A 18 1.83 -2.22 2.86
N ASP A 19 2.42 -3.41 2.75
CA ASP A 19 3.55 -3.66 1.87
C ASP A 19 3.18 -3.46 0.41
N ALA A 20 1.94 -3.78 0.01
CA ALA A 20 1.44 -3.46 -1.32
C ALA A 20 1.40 -1.94 -1.60
N LEU A 21 0.90 -1.13 -0.66
CA LEU A 21 0.94 0.33 -0.77
C LEU A 21 2.40 0.83 -0.86
N ARG A 22 3.29 0.25 -0.06
CA ARG A 22 4.71 0.60 -0.07
C ARG A 22 5.36 0.26 -1.40
N ALA A 23 5.07 -0.91 -1.97
CA ALA A 23 5.53 -1.34 -3.27
C ALA A 23 5.06 -0.38 -4.38
N ALA A 24 3.80 0.08 -4.33
CA ALA A 24 3.30 1.07 -5.26
C ALA A 24 4.02 2.42 -5.18
N VAL A 25 4.35 2.87 -3.97
CA VAL A 25 5.17 4.08 -3.77
C VAL A 25 6.60 3.88 -4.27
N LEU A 26 7.17 2.68 -4.14
CA LEU A 26 8.48 2.36 -4.70
C LEU A 26 8.48 2.42 -6.23
N GLN A 27 7.43 1.94 -6.89
CA GLN A 27 7.25 2.09 -8.35
C GLN A 27 7.17 3.56 -8.79
N ALA A 28 6.74 4.46 -7.91
CA ALA A 28 6.75 5.91 -8.12
C ALA A 28 8.10 6.57 -7.77
N ASP A 29 9.23 5.89 -8.02
CA ASP A 29 10.58 6.31 -7.65
C ASP A 29 10.76 6.57 -6.14
N ASN A 30 10.06 5.80 -5.30
CA ASN A 30 10.01 6.00 -3.85
C ASN A 30 9.56 7.42 -3.44
N ASN A 31 8.81 8.10 -4.30
CA ASN A 31 8.38 9.48 -4.10
C ASN A 31 6.88 9.55 -3.81
N GLN A 32 6.55 9.76 -2.53
CA GLN A 32 5.17 9.88 -2.06
C GLN A 32 4.40 11.03 -2.72
N SER A 33 5.07 12.15 -3.03
CA SER A 33 4.43 13.28 -3.71
C SER A 33 4.10 12.96 -5.15
N LYS A 34 4.97 12.24 -5.85
CA LYS A 34 4.74 11.79 -7.23
C LYS A 34 3.60 10.78 -7.29
N PHE A 35 3.60 9.80 -6.39
CA PHE A 35 2.51 8.85 -6.25
C PHE A 35 1.18 9.57 -5.96
N ALA A 36 1.17 10.46 -4.97
CA ALA A 36 -0.02 11.21 -4.59
C ALA A 36 -0.58 12.06 -5.75
N ALA A 37 0.29 12.78 -6.46
CA ALA A 37 -0.10 13.59 -7.61
C ALA A 37 -0.71 12.75 -8.73
N ALA A 38 -0.20 11.55 -8.96
CA ALA A 38 -0.69 10.66 -10.01
C ALA A 38 -2.05 10.03 -9.69
N ILE A 39 -2.33 9.73 -8.42
CA ILE A 39 -3.64 9.21 -7.99
C ILE A 39 -4.64 10.32 -7.63
N GLY A 40 -4.22 11.59 -7.68
CA GLY A 40 -5.06 12.74 -7.38
C GLY A 40 -5.31 12.97 -5.88
N THR A 41 -4.36 12.61 -5.02
CA THR A 41 -4.44 12.83 -3.56
C THR A 41 -3.29 13.70 -3.04
N SER A 42 -3.25 13.94 -1.73
CA SER A 42 -2.16 14.68 -1.08
C SER A 42 -1.08 13.75 -0.53
N GLN A 43 0.18 14.19 -0.58
CA GLN A 43 1.30 13.44 0.01
C GLN A 43 1.09 13.17 1.50
N GLN A 44 0.43 14.08 2.22
CA GLN A 44 0.10 13.92 3.63
C GLN A 44 -0.83 12.72 3.86
N LEU A 45 -1.81 12.51 2.98
CA LEU A 45 -2.72 11.37 3.07
C LEU A 45 -1.99 10.04 2.85
N VAL A 46 -1.08 10.00 1.88
CA VAL A 46 -0.20 8.85 1.63
C VAL A 46 0.69 8.56 2.83
N SER A 47 1.31 9.60 3.40
CA SER A 47 2.13 9.48 4.62
C SER A 47 1.30 8.97 5.81
N TYR A 48 0.06 9.45 5.96
CA TYR A 48 -0.86 9.00 6.99
C TYR A 48 -1.21 7.51 6.83
N TRP A 49 -1.45 7.02 5.61
CA TRP A 49 -1.70 5.59 5.39
C TRP A 49 -0.47 4.75 5.72
N LEU A 50 0.71 5.18 5.26
CA LEU A 50 1.97 4.47 5.54
C LEU A 50 2.29 4.42 7.04
N LYS A 51 2.08 5.52 7.78
CA LYS A 51 2.34 5.58 9.23
C LYS A 51 1.35 4.77 10.05
N ASN A 52 0.08 4.77 9.67
CA ASN A 52 -0.97 4.03 10.38
C ASN A 52 -1.14 2.60 9.87
N ARG A 53 -0.18 2.11 9.05
CA ARG A 53 -0.22 0.79 8.42
C ARG A 53 -1.56 0.50 7.73
N ARG A 54 -2.16 1.51 7.11
CA ARG A 54 -3.46 1.39 6.44
C ARG A 54 -3.27 0.98 4.98
N PRO A 55 -4.16 0.11 4.47
CA PRO A 55 -4.17 -0.24 3.06
C PRO A 55 -4.54 0.96 2.19
N LEU A 56 -4.20 0.90 0.90
CA LEU A 56 -4.71 1.86 -0.08
C LEU A 56 -6.25 1.79 -0.12
N PRO A 57 -6.96 2.92 0.04
CA PRO A 57 -8.41 2.93 -0.11
C PRO A 57 -8.81 2.55 -1.53
N ALA A 58 -9.94 1.84 -1.66
CA ALA A 58 -10.42 1.29 -2.93
C ALA A 58 -10.58 2.36 -4.04
N GLU A 59 -10.95 3.57 -3.65
CA GLU A 59 -11.11 4.72 -4.55
C GLU A 59 -9.82 5.11 -5.28
N TYR A 60 -8.65 4.84 -4.67
CA TYR A 60 -7.33 5.17 -5.24
C TYR A 60 -6.65 3.98 -5.93
N VAL A 61 -7.22 2.77 -5.85
CA VAL A 61 -6.66 1.58 -6.51
C VAL A 61 -6.72 1.72 -8.03
N LEU A 62 -7.86 2.16 -8.58
CA LEU A 62 -8.00 2.35 -10.03
C LEU A 62 -7.13 3.49 -10.57
N PRO A 63 -7.05 4.67 -9.92
CA PRO A 63 -6.07 5.69 -10.29
C PRO A 63 -4.61 5.19 -10.23
N ALA A 64 -4.23 4.43 -9.20
CA ALA A 64 -2.88 3.89 -9.07
C ALA A 64 -2.54 2.90 -10.20
N GLU A 65 -3.47 2.02 -10.56
CA GLU A 65 -3.33 1.10 -11.68
C GLU A 65 -3.22 1.85 -13.02
N ARG A 66 -4.07 2.86 -13.25
CA ARG A 66 -4.01 3.71 -14.45
C ARG A 66 -2.71 4.50 -14.56
N ALA A 67 -2.13 4.87 -13.43
CA ALA A 67 -0.82 5.51 -13.37
C ALA A 67 0.35 4.52 -13.49
N GLY A 68 0.09 3.20 -13.45
CA GLY A 68 1.09 2.15 -13.63
C GLY A 68 1.82 1.73 -12.35
N PHE A 69 1.31 2.08 -11.16
CA PHE A 69 2.00 1.81 -9.88
C PHE A 69 1.60 0.47 -9.24
N GLY A 70 1.35 -0.56 -10.06
CA GLY A 70 0.94 -1.91 -9.63
C GLY A 70 -0.47 -2.27 -10.08
N SER A 71 -0.81 -3.56 -9.97
CA SER A 71 -2.15 -4.03 -10.34
C SER A 71 -3.11 -3.94 -9.15
N ARG A 72 -4.41 -3.79 -9.43
CA ARG A 72 -5.47 -3.81 -8.40
C ARG A 72 -5.39 -5.04 -7.47
N HIS A 73 -4.93 -6.16 -8.01
CA HIS A 73 -4.73 -7.44 -7.34
C HIS A 73 -3.53 -7.46 -6.38
N ASP A 74 -2.49 -6.66 -6.67
CA ASP A 74 -1.34 -6.51 -5.79
C ASP A 74 -1.69 -5.53 -4.66
N LEU A 75 -2.35 -4.41 -4.99
CA LEU A 75 -2.69 -3.32 -4.07
C LEU A 75 -3.73 -3.70 -3.02
N ARG A 76 -4.77 -4.43 -3.43
CA ARG A 76 -5.88 -4.86 -2.57
C ARG A 76 -6.31 -6.28 -2.97
N PRO A 77 -5.52 -7.32 -2.65
CA PRO A 77 -5.95 -8.72 -2.83
C PRO A 77 -7.26 -9.04 -2.10
N ASP A 78 -7.60 -8.29 -1.04
CA ASP A 78 -8.87 -8.36 -0.30
C ASP A 78 -10.10 -7.92 -1.14
N LEU A 79 -9.95 -6.93 -2.03
CA LEU A 79 -11.05 -6.46 -2.90
C LEU A 79 -11.03 -7.10 -4.29
N TYR A 80 -9.84 -7.46 -4.76
CA TYR A 80 -9.64 -8.05 -6.08
C TYR A 80 -8.80 -9.31 -5.91
N PRO A 81 -9.36 -10.39 -5.35
CA PRO A 81 -8.67 -11.67 -5.34
C PRO A 81 -8.23 -11.99 -6.78
N ARG A 82 -7.00 -12.47 -6.96
CA ARG A 82 -6.63 -13.06 -8.25
C ARG A 82 -7.46 -14.32 -8.37
N GLU A 83 -8.59 -14.21 -9.05
CA GLU A 83 -9.27 -15.36 -9.62
C GLU A 83 -8.32 -15.92 -10.68
N GLU A 84 -7.33 -16.69 -10.24
CA GLU A 84 -6.60 -17.57 -11.12
C GLU A 84 -7.66 -18.48 -11.78
N ALA A 85 -7.89 -18.24 -13.06
CA ALA A 85 -8.68 -19.05 -13.96
C ALA A 85 -10.18 -19.22 -13.61
N GLN A 86 -10.98 -18.22 -13.99
CA GLN A 86 -12.29 -18.50 -14.58
C GLN A 86 -12.32 -18.05 -16.04
N ALA A 87 -11.47 -18.70 -16.84
CA ALA A 87 -11.66 -18.89 -18.27
C ALA A 87 -11.83 -20.41 -18.44
N ALA A 88 -13.07 -20.88 -18.55
CA ALA A 88 -13.83 -21.06 -19.80
C ALA A 88 -13.65 -22.48 -20.36
#